data_AF-A0A942HUN6-F1
#
_entry.id   AF-A0A942HUN6-F1
#
_cell.length_a   1.000
_cell.length_b   1.000
_cell.length_c   1.000
_cell.angle_alpha   90.00
_cell.angle_beta   90.00
_cell.angle_gamma   90.00
#
_symmetry.space_group_name_H-M   'P 1'
#
loop_
_entity.id
_entity.type
_entity.pdbx_description
1 polymer ?
#
loop_
_entity_poly.entity_id
_entity_poly.type
_entity_poly.pdbx_seq_one_letter_code
_entity_poly.pdbx_strand_id
1 'polypeptide(L)'
;MESNADVEERTKFVQSLLTNVNIDLPPAIVIDVGTISGSGWAVVEANPAFGSEIYRCDPMPVLPVLARSIVSMQRITQSDRKWIIQREGDVSV
;
A
#
# COMPACT_ATOMS: atom_id res chain seq x y z
N MET A 1 0.99 -24.22 6.27
CA MET A 1 -0.36 -23.61 6.40
C MET A 1 -0.22 -22.57 7.50
N GLU A 2 -0.50 -21.31 7.23
CA GLU A 2 -0.40 -20.22 8.22
C GLU A 2 -1.40 -20.49 9.37
N SER A 3 -1.01 -20.22 10.62
CA SER A 3 -1.90 -20.48 11.76
C SER A 3 -2.95 -19.38 11.90
N ASN A 4 -4.09 -19.69 12.53
CA ASN A 4 -5.11 -18.67 12.82
C ASN A 4 -4.58 -17.52 13.71
N ALA A 5 -3.63 -17.82 14.60
CA ALA A 5 -2.99 -16.82 15.46
C ALA A 5 -2.13 -15.86 14.62
N ASP A 6 -1.36 -16.38 13.66
CA ASP A 6 -0.55 -15.55 12.76
C ASP A 6 -1.44 -14.59 11.93
N VAL A 7 -2.59 -15.08 11.45
CA VAL A 7 -3.56 -14.27 10.70
C VAL A 7 -4.14 -13.15 11.57
N GLU A 8 -4.48 -13.45 12.82
CA GLU A 8 -5.03 -12.45 13.76
C GLU A 8 -4.00 -11.38 14.11
N GLU A 9 -2.76 -11.77 14.43
CA GLU A 9 -1.68 -10.83 14.75
C GLU A 9 -1.31 -9.95 13.55
N ARG A 10 -1.19 -10.54 12.36
CA ARG A 10 -0.98 -9.79 11.12
C ARG A 10 -2.07 -8.75 10.91
N THR A 11 -3.33 -9.15 11.10
CA THR A 11 -4.49 -8.26 10.93
C THR A 11 -4.43 -7.10 11.92
N LYS A 12 -4.10 -7.36 13.19
CA LYS A 12 -3.91 -6.32 14.22
C LYS A 12 -2.78 -5.37 13.84
N PHE A 13 -1.67 -5.90 13.35
CA PHE A 13 -0.55 -5.07 12.89
C PHE A 13 -0.96 -4.15 11.74
N VAL A 14 -1.60 -4.69 10.69
CA VAL A 14 -2.09 -3.90 9.55
C VAL A 14 -3.10 -2.84 9.99
N GLN A 15 -4.02 -3.17 10.89
CA GLN A 15 -4.97 -2.19 11.45
C GLN A 15 -4.24 -1.08 12.22
N SER A 16 -3.21 -1.42 13.01
CA SER A 16 -2.42 -0.43 13.72
C SER A 16 -1.68 0.51 12.76
N LEU A 17 -1.18 -0.01 11.63
CA LEU A 17 -0.54 0.78 10.58
C LEU A 17 -1.55 1.74 9.93
N LEU A 18 -2.73 1.24 9.53
CA LEU A 18 -3.76 2.02 8.84
C LEU A 18 -4.42 3.09 9.72
N THR A 19 -4.42 2.91 11.04
CA THR A 19 -5.05 3.84 12.00
C THR A 19 -4.06 4.79 12.67
N ASN A 20 -2.76 4.62 12.44
CA ASN A 20 -1.74 5.50 13.01
C ASN A 20 -1.67 6.83 12.26
N VAL A 21 -2.15 7.88 12.91
CA VAL A 21 -2.20 9.25 12.36
C VAL A 21 -0.83 9.88 12.05
N ASN A 22 0.26 9.29 12.56
CA ASN A 22 1.62 9.76 12.30
C ASN A 22 2.24 9.09 11.06
N ILE A 23 1.54 8.13 10.44
CA ILE A 23 2.02 7.41 9.25
C ILE A 23 1.17 7.85 8.07
N ASP A 24 1.82 8.46 7.09
CA ASP A 24 1.22 8.79 5.81
C ASP A 24 1.35 7.60 4.85
N LEU A 25 0.26 7.23 4.17
CA LEU A 25 0.25 6.21 3.12
C LEU A 25 -0.33 6.78 1.81
N PRO A 26 0.14 6.30 0.64
CA PRO A 26 -0.50 6.63 -0.63
C PRO A 26 -1.96 6.16 -0.65
N PRO A 27 -2.84 6.84 -1.41
CA PRO A 27 -4.26 6.46 -1.54
C PRO A 27 -4.49 5.05 -2.09
N ALA A 28 -3.49 4.46 -2.75
CA ALA A 28 -3.48 3.08 -3.20
C ALA A 28 -2.05 2.54 -3.15
N ILE A 29 -1.84 1.49 -2.35
CA ILE A 29 -0.55 0.86 -2.11
C ILE A 29 -0.78 -0.60 -1.75
N VAL A 30 0.21 -1.44 -2.01
CA VAL A 30 0.29 -2.79 -1.47
C VAL A 30 1.47 -2.84 -0.51
N ILE A 31 1.26 -3.41 0.66
CA ILE A 31 2.28 -3.46 1.70
C ILE A 31 2.48 -4.91 2.07
N ASP A 32 3.72 -5.38 1.92
CA ASP A 32 4.11 -6.69 2.40
C ASP A 32 4.53 -6.54 3.86
N VAL A 33 3.95 -7.39 4.70
CA VAL A 33 4.19 -7.39 6.15
C VAL A 33 4.72 -8.74 6.58
N GLY A 34 5.61 -8.74 7.55
CA GLY A 34 6.25 -9.95 8.04
C GLY A 34 6.89 -9.75 9.40
N THR A 35 7.29 -10.84 10.02
CA THR A 35 8.01 -10.80 11.29
C THR A 35 9.51 -10.68 11.06
N ILE A 36 10.15 -9.78 11.79
CA ILE A 36 11.59 -9.61 11.84
C ILE A 36 12.09 -10.12 13.18
N SER A 37 13.11 -10.98 13.17
CA SER A 37 13.70 -11.56 14.38
C SER A 37 14.11 -10.46 15.37
N GLY A 38 13.61 -10.56 16.61
CA GLY A 38 13.85 -9.58 17.67
C GLY A 38 13.10 -8.25 17.56
N SER A 39 12.36 -8.01 16.47
CA SER A 39 11.61 -6.75 16.24
C SER A 39 10.10 -6.94 16.10
N GLY A 40 9.63 -8.19 15.89
CA GLY A 40 8.21 -8.49 15.72
C GLY A 40 7.70 -8.13 14.33
N TRP A 41 6.40 -7.84 14.21
CA TRP A 41 5.77 -7.48 12.94
C TRP A 41 6.26 -6.13 12.41
N ALA A 42 6.56 -6.09 11.12
CA ALA A 42 7.04 -4.90 10.42
C ALA A 42 6.48 -4.84 8.99
N VAL A 43 6.53 -3.63 8.42
CA VAL A 43 6.43 -3.43 6.97
C VAL A 43 7.76 -3.87 6.36
N VAL A 44 7.70 -4.82 5.44
CA VAL A 44 8.87 -5.37 4.73
C VAL A 44 9.06 -4.62 3.42
N GLU A 45 7.98 -4.40 2.66
CA GLU A 45 8.03 -3.73 1.37
C GLU A 45 6.77 -2.90 1.12
N ALA A 46 6.95 -1.77 0.43
CA ALA A 46 5.89 -0.87 -0.01
C ALA A 46 5.85 -0.88 -1.54
N ASN A 47 4.87 -1.57 -2.10
CA ASN A 47 4.75 -1.85 -3.52
C ASN A 47 3.70 -0.99 -4.22
N PRO A 48 3.94 -0.54 -5.46
CA PRO A 48 2.87 -0.01 -6.30
C PRO A 48 1.81 -1.10 -6.51
N ALA A 49 0.52 -0.73 -6.45
CA ALA A 49 -0.55 -1.70 -6.60
C ALA A 49 -0.53 -2.38 -7.97
N PHE A 50 -0.16 -1.63 -9.03
CA PHE A 50 0.14 -2.20 -10.33
C PHE A 50 1.50 -2.91 -10.27
N GLY A 51 1.52 -4.22 -10.51
CA GLY A 51 2.74 -5.04 -10.42
C GLY A 51 2.93 -5.81 -9.12
N SER A 52 1.96 -5.75 -8.21
CA SER A 52 1.92 -6.60 -7.00
C SER A 52 1.15 -7.90 -7.23
N GLU A 53 1.29 -8.89 -6.33
CA GLU A 53 0.55 -10.17 -6.40
C GLU A 53 -0.94 -10.08 -5.99
N ILE A 54 -1.51 -8.88 -5.87
CA ILE A 54 -2.90 -8.66 -5.44
C ILE A 54 -3.94 -9.24 -6.41
N TYR A 55 -3.54 -9.65 -7.61
CA TYR A 55 -4.40 -10.34 -8.58
C TYR A 55 -4.90 -11.72 -8.09
N ARG A 56 -4.33 -12.27 -7.01
CA ARG A 56 -4.80 -13.50 -6.36
C ARG A 56 -5.92 -13.27 -5.34
N CYS A 57 -6.20 -12.02 -4.95
CA CYS A 57 -7.25 -11.67 -4.01
C CYS A 57 -8.64 -11.62 -4.68
N ASP A 58 -9.69 -11.44 -3.89
CA ASP A 58 -11.03 -11.15 -4.41
C ASP A 58 -10.96 -9.90 -5.33
N PRO A 59 -11.37 -10.01 -6.60
CA PRO A 59 -11.28 -8.88 -7.53
C PRO A 59 -12.14 -7.69 -7.09
N MET A 60 -13.25 -7.91 -6.39
CA MET A 60 -14.18 -6.84 -6.02
C MET A 60 -13.52 -5.74 -5.16
N PRO A 61 -12.82 -6.05 -4.05
CA PRO A 61 -12.06 -5.05 -3.29
C PRO A 61 -10.75 -4.60 -3.97
N VAL A 62 -10.18 -5.40 -4.88
CA VAL A 62 -8.91 -5.07 -5.56
C VAL A 62 -9.08 -4.01 -6.65
N LEU A 63 -10.16 -4.08 -7.44
CA LEU A 63 -10.37 -3.18 -8.59
C LEU A 63 -10.33 -1.68 -8.22
N PRO A 64 -10.95 -1.21 -7.12
CA PRO A 64 -10.82 0.18 -6.68
C PRO A 64 -9.38 0.60 -6.35
N VAL A 65 -8.59 -0.28 -5.75
CA VAL A 65 -7.18 -0.01 -5.42
C VAL A 65 -6.36 0.16 -6.71
N LEU A 66 -6.54 -0.76 -7.67
CA LEU A 66 -5.88 -0.66 -8.97
C LEU A 66 -6.26 0.62 -9.71
N ALA A 67 -7.56 0.92 -9.82
CA ALA A 67 -8.05 2.13 -10.48
C ALA A 67 -7.49 3.41 -9.82
N ARG A 68 -7.31 3.41 -8.50
CA ARG A 68 -6.76 4.54 -7.76
C ARG A 68 -5.25 4.69 -7.90
N SER A 69 -4.54 3.60 -8.20
CA SER A 69 -3.08 3.59 -8.40
C SER A 69 -2.63 4.06 -9.78
N ILE A 70 -3.54 4.10 -10.76
CA ILE A 70 -3.27 4.51 -12.15
C ILE A 70 -4.18 5.68 -12.50
N VAL A 71 -3.75 6.90 -12.19
CA VAL A 71 -4.52 8.13 -12.45
C VAL A 71 -3.86 8.96 -13.54
N SER A 72 -4.67 9.52 -14.44
CA SER A 72 -4.21 10.54 -15.38
C SER A 72 -3.75 11.78 -14.62
N MET A 73 -2.72 12.47 -15.12
CA MET A 73 -2.23 13.73 -14.57
C MET A 73 -3.35 14.77 -14.38
N GLN A 74 -4.35 14.79 -15.27
CA GLN A 74 -5.49 15.70 -15.20
C GLN A 74 -6.46 15.41 -14.03
N ARG A 75 -6.34 14.22 -13.42
CA ARG A 75 -7.19 13.75 -12.31
C ARG A 75 -6.43 13.66 -10.99
N ILE A 76 -5.17 14.09 -10.96
CA ILE A 76 -4.37 14.18 -9.73
C ILE A 76 -5.01 15.23 -8.82
N THR A 77 -5.29 14.81 -7.58
CA THR A 77 -5.85 15.68 -6.55
C THR A 77 -4.75 16.32 -5.70
N GLN A 78 -5.11 17.27 -4.84
CA GLN A 78 -4.13 17.89 -3.94
C GLN A 78 -3.47 16.87 -2.99
N SER A 79 -4.21 15.86 -2.53
CA SER A 79 -3.68 14.81 -1.64
C SER A 79 -2.73 13.85 -2.34
N ASP A 80 -2.77 13.78 -3.68
CA ASP A 80 -1.85 12.97 -4.48
C ASP A 80 -0.47 13.61 -4.62
N ARG A 81 -0.38 14.94 -4.54
CA ARG A 81 0.83 15.67 -4.94
C ARG A 81 2.10 15.22 -4.20
N LYS A 82 1.99 14.88 -2.92
CA LYS A 82 3.13 14.41 -2.11
C LYS A 82 3.64 13.02 -2.51
N TRP A 83 2.87 12.27 -3.28
CA TRP A 83 3.17 10.90 -3.72
C TRP A 83 3.65 10.83 -5.17
N ILE A 84 3.68 11.95 -5.89
CA ILE A 84 4.16 12.00 -7.27
C ILE A 84 5.68 11.94 -7.25
N ILE A 85 6.24 10.92 -7.87
CA ILE A 85 7.69 10.83 -8.11
C ILE A 85 7.99 11.58 -9.40
N GLN A 86 8.57 12.77 -9.29
CA GLN A 86 9.13 13.49 -10.45
C GLN A 86 10.45 12.84 -10.84
N ARG A 87 10.59 12.45 -12.11
CA ARG A 87 11.86 11.97 -12.66
C ARG A 87 12.47 13.06 -13.52
N GLU A 88 13.81 13.08 -13.60
CA GLU A 88 14.49 14.01 -14.51
C GLU A 88 13.99 13.80 -15.95
N GLY A 89 13.52 14.88 -16.57
CA GLY A 89 12.94 14.87 -17.92
C GLY A 89 11.41 14.84 -17.97
N ASP A 90 10.72 14.65 -16.85
CA ASP A 90 9.28 14.89 -16.78
C ASP A 90 8.99 16.39 -16.91
N VAL A 91 8.08 16.78 -17.79
CA VAL A 91 7.65 18.18 -17.92
C VAL A 91 7.03 18.61 -16.59
N SER A 92 7.57 19.69 -16.00
CA SER A 92 7.18 20.20 -14.69
C SER A 92 5.67 20.37 -14.58
N VAL A 93 5.08 19.80 -13.52
CA VAL A 93 3.67 19.95 -13.13
C VAL A 93 3.42 21.25 -12.41
#